data_AF-A0A7Z9UEH9-F1
#
_entry.id   AF-A0A7Z9UEH9-F1
#
_cell.length_a   1.000
_cell.length_b   1.000
_cell.length_c   1.000
_cell.angle_alpha   90.00
_cell.angle_beta   90.00
_cell.angle_gamma   90.00
#
_symmetry.space_group_name_H-M   'P 1'
#
loop_
_entity.id
_entity.type
_entity.pdbx_description
1 polymer ?
#
loop_
_entity_poly.entity_id
_entity_poly.type
_entity_poly.pdbx_seq_one_letter_code
_entity_poly.pdbx_strand_id
1 'polypeptide(L)'
;MEQYKLAKESFLWSRKIWGYDYCTGSRTVPFTPEEMDEMLEGMGVKGVVVGHTPLPHDGKPVVAYEGRVINIDLHAFPGSEAFI
;
A
#
# COMPACT_ATOMS: atom_id res chain seq x y z
N MET A 1 13.44 -11.63 -8.25
CA MET A 1 12.93 -12.60 -7.24
C MET A 1 13.14 -12.13 -5.81
N GLU A 2 14.34 -11.76 -5.39
CA GLU A 2 14.57 -11.21 -4.04
C GLU A 2 13.94 -9.81 -3.87
N GLN A 3 14.06 -8.96 -4.90
CA GLN A 3 13.46 -7.63 -4.93
C GLN A 3 11.92 -7.66 -4.90
N TYR A 4 11.28 -8.49 -5.74
CA TYR A 4 9.86 -8.83 -5.60
C TYR A 4 9.45 -9.20 -4.17
N LYS A 5 10.17 -10.12 -3.49
CA LYS A 5 9.80 -10.54 -2.13
C LYS A 5 9.84 -9.36 -1.15
N LEU A 6 10.88 -8.53 -1.22
CA LEU A 6 11.02 -7.33 -0.40
C LEU A 6 9.94 -6.28 -0.70
N ALA A 7 9.59 -6.09 -1.97
CA ALA A 7 8.52 -5.19 -2.39
C ALA A 7 7.16 -5.69 -1.89
N LYS A 8 6.86 -6.97 -2.06
CA LYS A 8 5.63 -7.59 -1.57
C LYS A 8 5.50 -7.50 -0.05
N GLU A 9 6.56 -7.82 0.71
CA GLU A 9 6.54 -7.67 2.16
C GLU A 9 6.36 -6.20 2.59
N SER A 10 7.07 -5.28 1.95
CA SER A 10 6.92 -3.84 2.23
C SER A 10 5.53 -3.32 1.88
N PHE A 11 4.90 -3.86 0.83
CA PHE A 11 3.54 -3.57 0.42
C PHE A 11 2.51 -4.08 1.43
N LEU A 12 2.61 -5.35 1.85
CA LEU A 12 1.69 -5.96 2.82
C LEU A 12 1.65 -5.19 4.15
N TRP A 13 2.79 -4.61 4.54
CA TRP A 13 2.91 -3.81 5.75
C TRP A 13 2.79 -2.30 5.51
N SER A 14 2.32 -1.88 4.34
CA SER A 14 2.14 -0.48 3.94
C SER A 14 3.37 0.41 4.14
N ARG A 15 4.58 -0.17 4.19
CA ARG A 15 5.78 0.53 4.63
C ARG A 15 6.30 1.55 3.63
N LYS A 16 6.07 1.31 2.33
CA LYS A 16 6.72 2.05 1.24
C LYS A 16 5.79 2.52 0.14
N ILE A 17 4.49 2.24 0.18
CA ILE A 17 3.60 2.65 -0.92
C ILE A 17 3.48 4.19 -0.98
N TRP A 18 3.42 4.82 0.18
CA TRP A 18 3.05 6.25 0.32
C TRP A 18 4.23 7.15 0.70
N GLY A 19 5.45 6.62 0.75
CA GLY A 19 6.59 7.35 1.31
C GLY A 19 6.49 7.54 2.83
N TYR A 20 5.69 6.70 3.50
CA TYR A 20 5.50 6.69 4.94
C TYR A 20 5.44 5.25 5.44
N ASP A 21 6.25 4.95 6.45
CA ASP A 21 6.25 3.66 7.11
C ASP A 21 5.36 3.73 8.35
N TYR A 22 4.18 3.12 8.24
CA TYR A 22 3.21 3.07 9.33
C TYR A 22 3.73 2.32 10.56
N CYS A 23 4.54 1.26 10.38
CA CYS A 23 5.07 0.49 11.50
C CYS A 23 6.00 1.32 12.39
N THR A 24 6.75 2.25 11.79
CA THR A 24 7.74 3.08 12.51
C THR A 24 7.28 4.53 12.71
N GLY A 25 6.18 4.93 12.07
CA GLY A 25 5.66 6.29 12.09
C GLY A 25 6.55 7.31 11.35
N SER A 26 7.45 6.83 10.48
CA SER A 26 8.52 7.64 9.89
C SER A 26 8.35 7.82 8.37
N ARG A 27 8.95 8.87 7.80
CA ARG A 27 8.99 9.05 6.34
C ARG A 27 9.96 8.03 5.72
N THR A 28 9.58 7.51 4.57
CA THR A 28 10.41 6.62 3.77
C THR A 28 10.37 7.00 2.29
N VAL A 29 11.16 6.32 1.46
CA VAL A 29 11.09 6.47 0.01
C VAL A 29 9.89 5.67 -0.51
N PRO A 30 8.96 6.30 -1.26
CA PRO A 30 7.87 5.58 -1.89
C PRO A 30 8.39 4.59 -2.94
N PHE A 31 7.61 3.56 -3.27
CA PHE A 31 7.98 2.68 -4.38
C PHE A 31 8.11 3.46 -5.68
N THR A 32 9.11 3.09 -6.48
CA THR A 32 9.19 3.56 -7.87
C THR A 32 8.10 2.88 -8.71
N PRO A 33 7.75 3.43 -9.89
CA PRO A 33 6.83 2.78 -10.82
C PRO A 33 7.27 1.35 -11.19
N GLU A 34 8.57 1.12 -11.37
CA GLU A 34 9.12 -0.19 -11.73
C GLU A 34 8.98 -1.22 -10.60
N GLU A 35 9.20 -0.81 -9.35
CA GLU A 35 8.99 -1.68 -8.18
C GLU A 35 7.52 -2.06 -8.01
N MET A 36 6.61 -1.11 -8.30
CA MET A 36 5.17 -1.36 -8.31
C MET A 36 4.77 -2.34 -9.42
N ASP A 37 5.33 -2.18 -10.62
CA ASP A 37 5.07 -3.06 -11.76
C ASP A 37 5.55 -4.50 -11.47
N GLU A 38 6.78 -4.67 -10.97
CA GLU A 38 7.32 -6.00 -10.60
C GLU A 38 6.45 -6.65 -9.51
N MET A 39 5.98 -5.88 -8.53
CA MET A 39 5.11 -6.39 -7.48
C MET A 39 3.73 -6.81 -8.02
N LEU A 40 3.08 -5.99 -8.84
CA LEU A 40 1.78 -6.31 -9.44
C LEU A 40 1.88 -7.54 -10.37
N GLU A 41 2.91 -7.59 -11.22
CA GLU A 41 3.19 -8.73 -12.09
C GLU A 41 3.44 -10.00 -11.29
N GLY A 42 4.28 -9.94 -10.25
CA GLY A 42 4.55 -11.08 -9.38
C GLY A 42 3.36 -11.50 -8.51
N MET A 43 2.35 -10.66 -8.36
CA MET A 43 1.04 -11.02 -7.77
C MET A 43 0.05 -11.53 -8.82
N GLY A 44 0.33 -11.36 -10.11
CA GLY A 44 -0.57 -11.73 -11.20
C GLY A 44 -1.80 -10.82 -11.30
N VAL A 45 -1.71 -9.56 -10.87
CA VAL A 45 -2.83 -8.60 -10.86
C VAL A 45 -2.47 -7.32 -11.62
N LYS A 46 -3.48 -6.56 -12.06
CA LYS A 46 -3.29 -5.27 -12.76
C LYS A 46 -3.33 -4.05 -11.85
N GLY A 47 -3.79 -4.24 -10.62
CA GLY A 47 -4.00 -3.21 -9.63
C GLY A 47 -4.52 -3.82 -8.34
N VAL A 48 -4.51 -3.02 -7.28
CA VAL A 48 -4.83 -3.41 -5.92
C VAL A 48 -5.66 -2.33 -5.24
N VAL A 49 -6.66 -2.78 -4.49
CA VAL A 49 -7.38 -1.95 -3.54
C VAL A 49 -6.86 -2.33 -2.16
N VAL A 50 -6.30 -1.37 -1.44
CA VAL A 50 -5.59 -1.58 -0.18
C VAL A 50 -6.32 -0.91 0.98
N GLY A 51 -6.12 -1.47 2.18
CA GLY A 51 -6.49 -0.89 3.46
C GLY A 51 -5.26 -0.73 4.36
N HIS A 52 -5.46 -0.49 5.66
CA HIS A 52 -4.40 -0.46 6.69
C HIS A 52 -3.31 0.65 6.55
N THR A 53 -3.59 1.71 5.80
CA THR A 53 -2.81 2.95 5.84
C THR A 53 -3.76 4.12 6.12
N PRO A 54 -3.54 4.91 7.20
CA PRO A 54 -4.41 6.04 7.53
C PRO A 54 -4.63 6.99 6.34
N LEU A 55 -5.89 7.24 6.01
CA LEU A 55 -6.28 8.26 5.04
C LEU A 55 -6.33 9.65 5.69
N PRO A 56 -6.17 10.74 4.91
CA PRO A 56 -6.62 12.06 5.32
C PRO A 56 -8.08 12.00 5.79
N HIS A 57 -8.42 12.76 6.84
CA HIS A 57 -9.75 12.72 7.47
C HIS A 57 -10.91 13.25 6.58
N ASP A 58 -10.68 13.50 5.29
CA ASP A 58 -11.71 13.95 4.35
C ASP A 58 -12.57 12.82 3.78
N GLY A 59 -12.26 11.56 4.16
CA GLY A 59 -13.04 10.37 3.81
C GLY A 59 -12.95 9.98 2.34
N LYS A 60 -12.03 10.58 1.58
CA LYS A 60 -11.85 10.27 0.16
C LYS A 60 -10.83 9.16 -0.02
N PRO A 61 -11.04 8.23 -0.98
CA PRO A 61 -10.02 7.29 -1.37
C PRO A 61 -8.75 8.00 -1.83
N VAL A 62 -7.59 7.47 -1.46
CA VAL A 62 -6.30 7.93 -2.01
C VAL A 62 -5.95 7.05 -3.20
N VAL A 63 -5.73 7.68 -4.34
CA VAL A 63 -5.43 7.01 -5.61
C VAL A 63 -3.98 7.30 -6.00
N ALA A 64 -3.22 6.26 -6.31
CA ALA A 64 -1.83 6.37 -6.74
C ALA A 64 -1.54 5.47 -7.95
N TYR A 65 -0.35 5.66 -8.54
CA TYR A 65 0.18 4.86 -9.65
C TYR A 65 -0.82 4.72 -10.80
N GLU A 66 -1.34 5.85 -11.30
CA GLU A 66 -2.29 5.90 -12.42
C GLU A 66 -3.60 5.13 -12.17
N GLY A 67 -4.04 5.06 -10.91
CA GLY A 67 -5.28 4.36 -10.54
C GLY A 67 -5.10 2.89 -10.23
N ARG A 68 -3.86 2.37 -10.29
CA ARG A 68 -3.56 0.96 -10.04
C ARG A 68 -3.47 0.62 -8.56
N VAL A 69 -3.29 1.62 -7.69
CA VAL A 69 -3.35 1.45 -6.23
C VAL A 69 -4.38 2.41 -5.67
N ILE A 70 -5.42 1.87 -5.04
CA ILE A 70 -6.48 2.64 -4.41
C ILE A 70 -6.54 2.28 -2.95
N ASN A 71 -6.26 3.25 -2.07
CA ASN A 71 -6.45 3.08 -0.65
C ASN A 71 -7.87 3.53 -0.26
N ILE A 72 -8.64 2.59 0.26
CA ILE A 72 -10.00 2.83 0.77
C ILE A 72 -10.05 2.74 2.30
N ASP A 73 -8.90 2.78 2.96
CA ASP A 73 -8.80 2.51 4.39
C ASP A 73 -9.62 3.47 5.25
N LEU A 74 -10.73 2.96 5.77
CA LEU A 74 -11.60 3.64 6.73
C LEU A 74 -11.20 3.31 8.18
N HIS A 75 -10.05 2.67 8.44
CA HIS A 75 -9.59 2.21 9.78
C HIS A 75 -9.35 3.33 10.82
N ALA A 76 -9.84 4.55 10.61
CA ALA A 76 -10.13 5.46 11.73
C ALA A 76 -11.26 4.94 12.66
N PHE A 77 -11.89 3.79 12.36
CA PHE A 77 -12.82 3.09 13.25
C PHE A 77 -12.13 1.92 13.99
N PRO A 78 -12.00 1.97 15.33
CA PRO A 78 -11.47 0.86 16.13
C PRO A 78 -12.32 -0.42 15.96
N GLY A 79 -11.69 -1.57 15.74
CA GLY A 79 -12.35 -2.90 15.74
C GLY A 79 -12.45 -3.61 14.39
N SER A 80 -11.78 -3.13 13.34
CA SER A 80 -11.73 -3.78 12.03
C SER A 80 -10.63 -4.85 11.99
N GLU A 81 -11.04 -6.12 11.84
CA GLU A 81 -10.13 -7.26 11.64
C GLU A 81 -9.90 -7.50 10.15
N ALA A 82 -8.65 -7.77 9.76
CA ALA A 82 -8.33 -8.17 8.40
C ALA A 82 -8.89 -9.58 8.15
N PHE A 83 -9.76 -9.74 7.16
CA PHE A 83 -10.15 -11.05 6.66
C PHE A 83 -9.02 -11.56 5.72
N ILE A 84 -8.26 -12.55 6.19
CA ILE A 84 -7.20 -13.25 5.43
C ILE A 84 -7.78 -14.54 4.85
#